data_AF-A0A480Y113-F1
#
_entry.id   AF-A0A480Y113-F1
#
_cell.length_a   1.000
_cell.length_b   1.000
_cell.length_c   1.000
_cell.angle_alpha   90.00
_cell.angle_beta   90.00
_cell.angle_gamma   90.00
#
_symmetry.space_group_name_H-M   'P 1'
#
loop_
_entity.id
_entity.type
_entity.pdbx_description
1 polymer ?
#
loop_
_entity_poly.entity_id
_entity_poly.type
_entity_poly.pdbx_seq_one_letter_code
_entity_poly.pdbx_strand_id
1 'polypeptide(L)'
;MEIQNFNSGPTTIQLFAKEQSITFKILPAFNALGLSEKPSPWTYRDLKRSLDMMKASPGEFSVCFTELQERFFNNLPRKLKDLILLVKYWYQQCQEKLAVSFQLPVYALELLTVYAWEQGCGAEDFDIAEGLRTVLGLIRKPGELCVYWTVNYNFEDETVRNVLLGQLRARRPVILDPTDPTNNVSQDNSCWHLLKLEAETWLSFLNESPGPSWNVLPASLYSTPSHHLDKFIKDFLQPDKTFLDQTKKAVDIICKFLKENCFRHSATKVQKIVKGGSTAKGTALKNSDADLVVFTDLLKSYTSQKNERCTIIKEIHKQLEACQQAQDFEVTFEISKWKAPRVLSFSLKSKVLNECVHFDVLPAFNALGDLKSGSAPSPKIYAELISLYKSSDILGGEFSTCFTKLQRDFVRSQPTKLKDLIRLVKHWYKWCERKLKQKGSLPPKYALELLTIYAWEKGSGVLSFDTAEGFRTVLKLITEYQHLCIFWTVNYNFDNEIVRNFLLAQMQRTRPVILDPADPTADVGGGNRWCWHLLAKEAAAALGHTQPQIQTDQLNSWVFPPR
;
A
#
# COMPACT_ATOMS: atom_id res chain seq x y z
N MET A 1 21.83 -42.36 -22.66
CA MET A 1 21.73 -42.13 -21.20
C MET A 1 23.13 -42.27 -20.66
N GLU A 2 23.71 -41.18 -20.18
CA GLU A 2 25.03 -41.21 -19.53
C GLU A 2 24.83 -41.00 -18.03
N ILE A 3 25.44 -41.88 -17.22
CA ILE A 3 25.40 -41.82 -15.76
C ILE A 3 26.81 -41.51 -15.30
N GLN A 4 26.99 -40.35 -14.67
CA GLN A 4 28.27 -39.98 -14.05
C GLN A 4 28.11 -40.09 -12.52
N ASN A 5 28.82 -41.06 -11.93
CA ASN A 5 28.89 -41.24 -10.49
C ASN A 5 30.18 -40.59 -9.98
N PHE A 6 30.05 -39.56 -9.14
CA PHE A 6 31.15 -39.05 -8.33
C PHE A 6 31.07 -39.71 -6.95
N ASN A 7 32.16 -40.34 -6.49
CA ASN A 7 32.23 -41.09 -5.22
C ASN A 7 32.00 -40.26 -3.94
N SER A 8 31.53 -39.02 -4.06
CA SER A 8 31.24 -38.09 -2.96
C SER A 8 30.29 -36.93 -3.33
N GLY A 9 29.59 -36.99 -4.49
CA GLY A 9 28.71 -35.91 -4.98
C GLY A 9 27.35 -36.39 -5.51
N PRO A 10 26.44 -35.47 -5.87
CA PRO A 10 25.10 -35.81 -6.40
C PRO A 10 25.21 -36.72 -7.62
N THR A 11 24.48 -37.83 -7.63
CA THR A 11 24.39 -38.69 -8.82
C THR A 11 23.68 -37.92 -9.92
N THR A 12 24.37 -37.71 -11.04
CA THR A 12 23.83 -36.94 -12.16
C THR A 12 23.56 -37.85 -13.35
N ILE A 13 22.32 -37.84 -13.85
CA ILE A 13 21.89 -38.58 -15.03
C ILE A 13 21.59 -37.59 -16.14
N GLN A 14 22.22 -37.74 -17.30
CA GLN A 14 21.92 -36.96 -18.48
C GLN A 14 21.16 -37.79 -19.51
N LEU A 15 19.98 -37.31 -19.88
CA LEU A 15 19.16 -37.85 -20.96
C LEU A 15 19.21 -36.90 -22.15
N PHE A 16 19.53 -37.45 -23.32
CA PHE A 16 19.58 -36.71 -24.57
C PHE A 16 18.43 -37.18 -25.46
N ALA A 17 17.61 -36.24 -25.91
CA ALA A 17 16.69 -36.38 -27.04
C ALA A 17 17.25 -35.59 -28.23
N LYS A 18 16.69 -35.80 -29.44
CA LYS A 18 17.24 -35.26 -30.70
C LYS A 18 17.58 -33.76 -30.68
N GLU A 19 16.87 -32.96 -29.89
CA GLU A 19 17.05 -31.49 -29.80
C GLU A 19 17.11 -30.96 -28.35
N GLN A 20 17.11 -31.84 -27.34
CA GLN A 20 17.03 -31.44 -25.93
C GLN A 20 17.91 -32.33 -25.07
N SER A 21 18.48 -31.75 -24.02
CA SER A 21 19.13 -32.52 -22.96
C SER A 21 18.47 -32.21 -21.62
N ILE A 22 18.24 -33.25 -20.82
CA ILE A 22 17.71 -33.14 -19.46
C ILE A 22 18.76 -33.71 -18.52
N THR A 23 19.14 -32.91 -17.53
CA THR A 23 20.06 -33.33 -16.46
C THR A 23 19.27 -33.54 -15.17
N PHE A 24 19.23 -34.77 -14.67
CA PHE A 24 18.66 -35.12 -13.37
C PHE A 24 19.78 -35.13 -12.33
N LYS A 25 19.59 -34.41 -11.23
CA LYS A 25 20.42 -34.54 -10.03
C LYS A 25 19.64 -35.34 -8.99
N ILE A 26 20.14 -36.51 -8.63
CA ILE A 26 19.55 -37.37 -7.61
C ILE A 26 20.26 -37.09 -6.29
N LEU A 27 19.48 -36.68 -5.29
CA LEU A 27 19.96 -36.35 -3.95
C LEU A 27 19.20 -37.21 -2.93
N PRO A 28 19.89 -37.87 -1.98
CA PRO A 28 19.21 -38.48 -0.84
C PRO A 28 18.64 -37.37 0.05
N ALA A 29 17.42 -37.54 0.52
CA ALA A 29 16.76 -36.56 1.38
C ALA A 29 15.96 -37.26 2.48
N PHE A 30 15.97 -36.67 3.68
CA PHE A 30 15.10 -37.08 4.77
C PHE A 30 13.73 -36.40 4.61
N ASN A 31 12.64 -37.16 4.80
CA ASN A 31 11.31 -36.57 4.77
C ASN A 31 11.01 -35.83 6.08
N ALA A 32 11.31 -34.52 6.10
CA ALA A 32 11.11 -33.66 7.27
C ALA A 32 9.63 -33.44 7.66
N LEU A 33 8.69 -33.68 6.72
CA LEU A 33 7.25 -33.54 6.96
C LEU A 33 6.60 -34.81 7.52
N GLY A 34 7.23 -35.97 7.30
CA GLY A 34 6.64 -37.27 7.62
C GLY A 34 5.31 -37.48 6.89
N LEU A 35 4.23 -37.67 7.65
CA LEU A 35 2.85 -37.81 7.15
C LEU A 35 2.05 -36.49 7.20
N SER A 36 2.64 -35.40 7.68
CA SER A 36 1.94 -34.13 7.85
C SER A 36 1.95 -33.32 6.55
N GLU A 37 0.81 -32.72 6.19
CA GLU A 37 0.76 -31.78 5.07
C GLU A 37 1.40 -30.43 5.39
N LYS A 38 1.48 -30.04 6.67
CA LYS A 38 2.09 -28.77 7.09
C LYS A 38 3.22 -29.01 8.08
N PRO A 39 4.33 -28.26 7.98
CA PRO A 39 5.40 -28.37 8.96
C PRO A 39 4.92 -27.88 10.31
N SER A 40 5.34 -28.57 11.37
CA SER A 40 5.08 -28.15 12.74
C SER A 40 6.24 -27.29 13.25
N PRO A 41 6.07 -26.50 14.32
CA PRO A 41 7.19 -25.83 14.97
C PRO A 41 8.34 -26.80 15.35
N TRP A 42 8.01 -28.04 15.69
CA TRP A 42 8.99 -29.08 15.98
C TRP A 42 9.89 -29.42 14.79
N THR A 43 9.34 -29.43 13.57
CA THR A 43 10.11 -29.67 12.33
C THR A 43 11.28 -28.70 12.23
N TYR A 44 11.03 -27.41 12.51
CA TYR A 44 12.07 -26.37 12.41
C TYR A 44 13.00 -26.33 13.62
N ARG A 45 12.52 -26.70 14.81
CA ARG A 45 13.40 -26.88 15.99
C ARG A 45 14.40 -28.00 15.74
N ASP A 46 13.96 -29.10 15.14
CA ASP A 46 14.81 -30.25 14.83
C ASP A 46 15.80 -29.93 13.69
N LEU A 47 15.36 -29.19 12.66
CA LEU A 47 16.24 -28.62 11.65
C LEU A 47 17.36 -27.79 12.29
N LYS A 48 17.00 -26.84 13.16
CA LYS A 48 17.98 -25.97 13.83
C LYS A 48 18.94 -26.78 14.70
N ARG A 49 18.43 -27.73 15.49
CA ARG A 49 19.24 -28.64 16.30
C ARG A 49 20.22 -29.45 15.43
N SER A 50 19.76 -29.99 14.32
CA SER A 50 20.58 -30.79 13.40
C SER A 50 21.67 -29.95 12.75
N LEU A 51 21.36 -28.72 12.32
CA LEU A 51 22.35 -27.77 11.82
C LEU A 51 23.45 -27.50 12.87
N ASP A 52 23.05 -27.24 14.13
CA ASP A 52 23.99 -26.94 15.20
C ASP A 52 24.85 -28.16 15.57
N MET A 53 24.25 -29.36 15.64
CA MET A 53 24.96 -30.61 15.94
C MET A 53 25.99 -30.96 14.86
N MET A 54 25.63 -30.80 13.58
CA MET A 54 26.49 -31.13 12.46
C MET A 54 27.45 -29.99 12.07
N LYS A 55 27.30 -28.81 12.69
CA LYS A 55 27.96 -27.55 12.26
C LYS A 55 27.73 -27.26 10.77
N ALA A 56 26.56 -27.63 10.29
CA ALA A 56 26.16 -27.47 8.90
C ALA A 56 25.82 -26.01 8.59
N SER A 57 26.03 -25.64 7.34
CA SER A 57 25.74 -24.31 6.82
C SER A 57 24.22 -24.07 6.71
N PRO A 58 23.73 -22.83 6.84
CA PRO A 58 22.31 -22.53 6.65
C PRO A 58 21.85 -22.95 5.25
N GLY A 59 20.68 -23.60 5.16
CA GLY A 59 20.14 -24.13 3.89
C GLY A 59 20.72 -25.47 3.42
N GLU A 60 21.68 -26.06 4.14
CA GLU A 60 22.31 -27.34 3.76
C GLU A 60 21.30 -28.50 3.72
N PHE A 61 20.26 -28.44 4.55
CA PHE A 61 19.17 -29.43 4.58
C PHE A 61 17.94 -29.02 3.74
N SER A 62 18.05 -28.01 2.86
CA SER A 62 16.93 -27.52 2.04
C SER A 62 16.27 -28.62 1.20
N VAL A 63 17.04 -29.63 0.76
CA VAL A 63 16.51 -30.78 0.00
C VAL A 63 15.42 -31.56 0.75
N CYS A 64 15.46 -31.55 2.09
CA CYS A 64 14.45 -32.20 2.94
C CYS A 64 13.07 -31.52 2.85
N PHE A 65 12.99 -30.31 2.30
CA PHE A 65 11.76 -29.52 2.14
C PHE A 65 11.29 -29.40 0.68
N THR A 66 11.83 -30.22 -0.23
CA THR A 66 11.50 -30.18 -1.67
C THR A 66 9.98 -30.25 -1.93
N GLU A 67 9.23 -31.05 -1.17
CA GLU A 67 7.78 -31.14 -1.31
C GLU A 67 7.07 -29.81 -0.98
N LEU A 68 7.53 -29.07 0.04
CA LEU A 68 7.01 -27.74 0.32
C LEU A 68 7.36 -26.75 -0.78
N GLN A 69 8.56 -26.86 -1.35
CA GLN A 69 9.00 -25.99 -2.44
C GLN A 69 8.14 -26.23 -3.68
N GLU A 70 7.88 -27.49 -4.02
CA GLU A 70 7.00 -27.86 -5.13
C GLU A 70 5.59 -27.28 -4.94
N ARG A 71 5.00 -27.48 -3.76
CA ARG A 71 3.68 -26.93 -3.41
C ARG A 71 3.63 -25.40 -3.47
N PHE A 72 4.73 -24.73 -3.09
CA PHE A 72 4.83 -23.27 -3.16
C PHE A 72 4.68 -22.76 -4.60
N PHE A 73 5.32 -23.39 -5.59
CA PHE A 73 5.19 -22.99 -7.00
C PHE A 73 3.97 -23.58 -7.72
N ASN A 74 3.49 -24.75 -7.32
CA ASN A 74 2.37 -25.42 -8.00
C ASN A 74 1.10 -24.56 -7.97
N ASN A 75 0.86 -23.86 -6.86
CA ASN A 75 -0.31 -23.00 -6.67
C ASN A 75 -0.24 -21.64 -7.39
N LEU A 76 0.86 -21.33 -8.08
CA LEU A 76 1.03 -20.04 -8.74
C LEU A 76 0.30 -19.98 -10.10
N PRO A 77 -0.24 -18.81 -10.49
CA PRO A 77 -0.89 -18.63 -11.79
C PRO A 77 0.05 -18.91 -12.96
N ARG A 78 -0.50 -19.42 -14.07
CA ARG A 78 0.28 -19.71 -15.29
C ARG A 78 1.07 -18.50 -15.79
N LYS A 79 0.45 -17.32 -15.84
CA LYS A 79 1.08 -16.08 -16.30
C LYS A 79 2.26 -15.65 -15.42
N LEU A 80 2.23 -15.96 -14.12
CA LEU A 80 3.38 -15.75 -13.23
C LEU A 80 4.53 -16.72 -13.53
N LYS A 81 4.21 -17.98 -13.86
CA LYS A 81 5.22 -18.94 -14.31
C LYS A 81 5.90 -18.47 -15.61
N ASP A 82 5.14 -17.87 -16.54
CA ASP A 82 5.69 -17.25 -17.75
C ASP A 82 6.62 -16.08 -17.44
N LEU A 83 6.26 -15.21 -16.49
CA LEU A 83 7.15 -14.13 -16.03
C LEU A 83 8.43 -14.68 -15.38
N ILE A 84 8.32 -15.73 -14.57
CA ILE A 84 9.48 -16.41 -13.98
C ILE A 84 10.41 -16.94 -15.10
N LEU A 85 9.86 -17.59 -16.12
CA LEU A 85 10.64 -18.06 -17.27
C LEU A 85 11.36 -16.91 -17.99
N LEU A 86 10.68 -15.77 -18.17
CA LEU A 86 11.28 -14.58 -18.79
C LEU A 86 12.43 -14.01 -17.95
N VAL A 87 12.28 -13.93 -16.63
CA VAL A 87 13.36 -13.48 -15.72
C VAL A 87 14.54 -14.46 -15.74
N LYS A 88 14.28 -15.77 -15.81
CA LYS A 88 15.33 -16.80 -15.94
C LYS A 88 16.09 -16.65 -17.25
N TYR A 89 15.39 -16.42 -18.35
CA TYR A 89 16.01 -16.18 -19.65
C TYR A 89 16.86 -14.90 -19.64
N TRP A 90 16.35 -13.81 -19.06
CA TRP A 90 17.13 -12.58 -18.85
C TRP A 90 18.40 -12.83 -18.05
N TYR A 91 18.31 -13.59 -16.95
CA TYR A 91 19.48 -13.94 -16.14
C TYR A 91 20.50 -14.75 -16.93
N GLN A 92 20.07 -15.73 -17.72
CA GLN A 92 20.95 -16.52 -18.60
C GLN A 92 21.71 -15.60 -19.59
N GLN A 93 21.02 -14.62 -20.19
CA GLN A 93 21.66 -13.64 -21.08
C GLN A 93 22.70 -12.79 -20.35
N CYS A 94 22.46 -12.44 -19.07
CA CYS A 94 23.45 -11.75 -18.25
C CYS A 94 24.69 -12.64 -17.98
N GLN A 95 24.48 -13.94 -17.73
CA GLN A 95 25.58 -14.89 -17.51
C GLN A 95 26.46 -15.04 -18.76
N GLU A 96 25.84 -15.17 -19.94
CA GLU A 96 26.54 -15.26 -21.22
C GLU A 96 27.36 -13.99 -21.52
N LYS A 97 26.77 -12.81 -21.29
CA LYS A 97 27.41 -11.51 -21.55
C LYS A 97 28.61 -11.23 -20.65
N LEU A 98 28.51 -11.57 -19.37
CA LEU A 98 29.49 -11.16 -18.38
C LEU A 98 30.66 -12.13 -18.25
N ALA A 99 30.64 -13.30 -18.91
CA ALA A 99 31.71 -14.31 -18.93
C ALA A 99 32.26 -14.71 -17.54
N VAL A 100 31.48 -14.47 -16.47
CA VAL A 100 31.77 -14.82 -15.08
C VAL A 100 30.75 -15.87 -14.65
N SER A 101 31.22 -16.95 -14.02
CA SER A 101 30.36 -17.93 -13.36
C SER A 101 29.72 -17.30 -12.11
N PHE A 102 28.59 -16.62 -12.29
CA PHE A 102 27.80 -16.16 -11.15
C PHE A 102 27.34 -17.33 -10.31
N GLN A 103 27.51 -17.21 -8.99
CA GLN A 103 26.97 -18.17 -8.03
C GLN A 103 25.56 -17.80 -7.56
N LEU A 104 24.90 -16.78 -8.11
CA LEU A 104 23.53 -16.47 -7.67
C LEU A 104 22.59 -17.63 -8.06
N PRO A 105 21.87 -18.23 -7.09
CA PRO A 105 20.88 -19.26 -7.40
C PRO A 105 19.76 -18.67 -8.25
N VAL A 106 19.43 -19.34 -9.36
CA VAL A 106 18.23 -19.05 -10.16
C VAL A 106 16.98 -19.00 -9.28
N TYR A 107 16.95 -19.86 -8.26
CA TYR A 107 15.90 -19.92 -7.25
C TYR A 107 15.65 -18.57 -6.53
N ALA A 108 16.69 -17.77 -6.27
CA ALA A 108 16.53 -16.45 -5.66
C ALA A 108 15.74 -15.48 -6.55
N LEU A 109 15.94 -15.54 -7.86
CA LEU A 109 15.20 -14.73 -8.83
C LEU A 109 13.77 -15.22 -9.02
N GLU A 110 13.55 -16.54 -8.96
CA GLU A 110 12.20 -17.13 -8.95
C GLU A 110 11.42 -16.60 -7.75
N LEU A 111 11.99 -16.69 -6.54
CA LEU A 111 11.39 -16.17 -5.31
C LEU A 111 11.17 -14.66 -5.35
N LEU A 112 12.14 -13.89 -5.85
CA LEU A 112 11.99 -12.44 -5.99
C LEU A 112 10.85 -12.07 -6.96
N THR A 113 10.66 -12.86 -8.02
CA THR A 113 9.57 -12.68 -8.98
C THR A 113 8.22 -12.97 -8.35
N VAL A 114 8.12 -14.06 -7.57
CA VAL A 114 6.92 -14.38 -6.79
C VAL A 114 6.61 -13.26 -5.81
N TYR A 115 7.61 -12.78 -5.06
CA TYR A 115 7.45 -11.67 -4.13
C TYR A 115 6.96 -10.39 -4.83
N ALA A 116 7.55 -10.04 -5.99
CA ALA A 116 7.12 -8.89 -6.78
C ALA A 116 5.65 -9.00 -7.17
N TRP A 117 5.21 -10.18 -7.61
CA TRP A 117 3.81 -10.41 -7.96
C TRP A 117 2.88 -10.35 -6.75
N GLU A 118 3.21 -11.02 -5.65
CA GLU A 118 2.40 -11.06 -4.42
C GLU A 118 2.23 -9.67 -3.79
N GLN A 119 3.31 -8.89 -3.73
CA GLN A 119 3.26 -7.54 -3.16
C GLN A 119 2.73 -6.50 -4.16
N GLY A 120 2.77 -6.83 -5.45
CA GLY A 120 2.37 -5.99 -6.57
C GLY A 120 0.90 -6.17 -6.94
N CYS A 121 0.66 -6.81 -8.09
CA CYS A 121 -0.70 -6.97 -8.63
C CYS A 121 -1.50 -8.10 -7.98
N GLY A 122 -0.85 -9.21 -7.59
CA GLY A 122 -1.47 -10.40 -7.02
C GLY A 122 -2.59 -11.02 -7.86
N ALA A 123 -2.71 -10.64 -9.13
CA ALA A 123 -3.81 -11.04 -10.02
C ALA A 123 -3.40 -12.24 -10.88
N GLU A 124 -4.35 -13.07 -11.29
CA GLU A 124 -4.09 -14.16 -12.23
C GLU A 124 -3.69 -13.64 -13.62
N ASP A 125 -4.28 -12.52 -14.02
CA ASP A 125 -3.99 -11.82 -15.27
C ASP A 125 -3.39 -10.44 -14.99
N PHE A 126 -2.26 -10.15 -15.62
CA PHE A 126 -1.49 -8.91 -15.46
C PHE A 126 -0.57 -8.66 -16.67
N ASP A 127 -0.03 -7.45 -16.81
CA ASP A 127 0.93 -7.13 -17.86
C ASP A 127 2.33 -7.69 -17.51
N ILE A 128 2.86 -8.60 -18.34
CA ILE A 128 4.16 -9.24 -18.10
C ILE A 128 5.31 -8.22 -18.15
N ALA A 129 5.23 -7.21 -19.00
CA ALA A 129 6.24 -6.16 -19.08
C ALA A 129 6.23 -5.29 -17.82
N GLU A 130 5.06 -4.98 -17.26
CA GLU A 130 4.93 -4.33 -15.94
C GLU A 130 5.57 -5.19 -14.84
N GLY A 131 5.30 -6.50 -14.85
CA GLY A 131 5.91 -7.45 -13.92
C GLY A 131 7.44 -7.49 -14.05
N LEU A 132 7.97 -7.60 -15.28
CA LEU A 132 9.41 -7.62 -15.53
C LEU A 132 10.08 -6.31 -15.07
N ARG A 133 9.50 -5.15 -15.39
CA ARG A 133 10.01 -3.85 -14.91
C ARG A 133 10.07 -3.79 -13.38
N THR A 134 9.08 -4.37 -12.70
CA THR A 134 9.04 -4.45 -11.24
C THR A 134 10.18 -5.29 -10.69
N VAL A 135 10.39 -6.50 -11.23
CA VAL A 135 11.47 -7.40 -10.77
C VAL A 135 12.84 -6.76 -11.01
N LEU A 136 13.09 -6.20 -12.19
CA LEU A 136 14.33 -5.48 -12.48
C LEU A 136 14.50 -4.25 -11.56
N GLY A 137 13.41 -3.53 -11.27
CA GLY A 137 13.40 -2.40 -10.33
C GLY A 137 13.80 -2.79 -8.90
N LEU A 138 13.43 -3.99 -8.45
CA LEU A 138 13.87 -4.56 -7.17
C LEU A 138 15.35 -4.94 -7.20
N ILE A 139 15.80 -5.59 -8.27
CA ILE A 139 17.22 -5.97 -8.47
C ILE A 139 18.14 -4.74 -8.48
N ARG A 140 17.65 -3.57 -8.90
CA ARG A 140 18.41 -2.30 -8.83
C ARG A 140 18.76 -1.83 -7.44
N LYS A 141 18.07 -2.35 -6.41
CA LYS A 141 18.19 -1.91 -5.01
C LYS A 141 18.60 -3.05 -4.09
N PRO A 142 19.70 -3.77 -4.36
CA PRO A 142 20.05 -4.97 -3.59
C PRO A 142 20.33 -4.65 -2.12
N GLY A 143 20.85 -3.46 -1.82
CA GLY A 143 21.08 -2.99 -0.45
C GLY A 143 19.81 -2.75 0.37
N GLU A 144 18.63 -2.78 -0.26
CA GLU A 144 17.33 -2.59 0.39
C GLU A 144 16.50 -3.89 0.44
N LEU A 145 16.88 -4.94 -0.30
CA LEU A 145 16.10 -6.17 -0.44
C LEU A 145 16.06 -7.00 0.85
N CYS A 146 14.86 -7.22 1.38
CA CYS A 146 14.58 -8.06 2.55
C CYS A 146 13.24 -8.77 2.36
N VAL A 147 13.31 -9.93 1.71
CA VAL A 147 12.18 -10.76 1.30
C VAL A 147 12.12 -12.03 2.15
N TYR A 148 10.94 -12.37 2.64
CA TYR A 148 10.67 -13.61 3.37
C TYR A 148 9.16 -13.91 3.35
N TRP A 149 8.82 -15.15 3.66
CA TRP A 149 7.44 -15.61 3.80
C TRP A 149 7.20 -16.12 5.21
N THR A 150 5.94 -16.17 5.62
CA THR A 150 5.53 -16.83 6.88
C THR A 150 4.47 -17.90 6.64
N VAL A 151 4.49 -18.52 5.46
CA VAL A 151 3.49 -19.51 5.04
C VAL A 151 3.69 -20.86 5.73
N ASN A 152 4.96 -21.27 5.90
CA ASN A 152 5.32 -22.55 6.51
C ASN A 152 5.92 -22.39 7.91
N TYR A 153 6.58 -21.27 8.19
CA TYR A 153 7.14 -20.93 9.50
C TYR A 153 6.70 -19.53 9.92
N ASN A 154 6.69 -19.22 11.22
CA ASN A 154 6.28 -17.91 11.72
C ASN A 154 7.08 -17.52 12.99
N PHE A 155 6.76 -16.38 13.58
CA PHE A 155 7.44 -15.88 14.79
C PHE A 155 6.83 -16.38 16.10
N GLU A 156 5.80 -17.23 16.08
CA GLU A 156 5.13 -17.70 17.29
C GLU A 156 6.06 -18.61 18.11
N ASP A 157 6.78 -19.50 17.45
CA ASP A 157 7.77 -20.35 18.08
C ASP A 157 9.08 -19.59 18.39
N GLU A 158 9.58 -19.71 19.61
CA GLU A 158 10.78 -19.00 20.06
C GLU A 158 12.05 -19.37 19.26
N THR A 159 12.25 -20.65 18.94
CA THR A 159 13.45 -21.10 18.22
C THR A 159 13.42 -20.59 16.79
N VAL A 160 12.29 -20.77 16.11
CA VAL A 160 12.09 -20.30 14.72
C VAL A 160 12.20 -18.79 14.65
N ARG A 161 11.59 -18.08 15.59
CA ARG A 161 11.69 -16.63 15.72
C ARG A 161 13.15 -16.17 15.81
N ASN A 162 13.96 -16.78 16.68
CA ASN A 162 15.36 -16.39 16.85
C ASN A 162 16.18 -16.60 15.56
N VAL A 163 15.92 -17.69 14.85
CA VAL A 163 16.52 -17.94 13.52
C VAL A 163 16.14 -16.85 12.53
N LEU A 164 14.84 -16.56 12.39
CA LEU A 164 14.35 -15.53 11.47
C LEU A 164 14.92 -14.15 11.80
N LEU A 165 14.94 -13.76 13.07
CA LEU A 165 15.50 -12.48 13.49
C LEU A 165 17.00 -12.37 13.18
N GLY A 166 17.75 -13.46 13.33
CA GLY A 166 19.15 -13.53 12.92
C GLY A 166 19.32 -13.25 11.43
N GLN A 167 18.52 -13.91 10.59
CA GLN A 167 18.55 -13.74 9.14
C GLN A 167 18.12 -12.34 8.68
N LEU A 168 17.04 -11.80 9.25
CA LEU A 168 16.53 -10.48 8.87
C LEU A 168 17.50 -9.34 9.22
N ARG A 169 18.39 -9.57 10.19
CA ARG A 169 19.50 -8.68 10.58
C ARG A 169 20.76 -8.87 9.73
N ALA A 170 20.83 -9.89 8.89
CA ALA A 170 21.98 -10.14 8.03
C ALA A 170 22.19 -9.01 7.01
N ARG A 171 23.38 -9.00 6.41
CA ARG A 171 23.71 -8.05 5.33
C ARG A 171 22.75 -8.26 4.16
N ARG A 172 22.33 -7.14 3.57
CA ARG A 172 21.44 -7.13 2.40
C ARG A 172 22.23 -7.55 1.14
N PRO A 173 21.59 -8.19 0.15
CA PRO A 173 20.17 -8.57 0.10
C PRO A 173 19.85 -9.80 0.95
N VAL A 174 18.62 -9.87 1.47
CA VAL A 174 18.08 -11.06 2.15
C VAL A 174 16.86 -11.55 1.37
N ILE A 175 16.88 -12.80 0.91
CA ILE A 175 15.74 -13.49 0.31
C ILE A 175 15.68 -14.86 0.99
N LEU A 176 14.77 -15.02 1.95
CA LEU A 176 14.61 -16.28 2.68
C LEU A 176 13.76 -17.27 1.90
N ASP A 177 14.20 -18.53 1.88
CA ASP A 177 13.44 -19.65 1.34
C ASP A 177 12.09 -19.76 2.10
N PRO A 178 10.94 -19.79 1.42
CA PRO A 178 9.62 -19.91 2.06
C PRO A 178 9.42 -21.24 2.81
N THR A 179 10.32 -22.20 2.66
CA THR A 179 10.23 -23.55 3.21
C THR A 179 11.30 -23.84 4.28
N ASP A 180 12.45 -23.17 4.22
CA ASP A 180 13.55 -23.30 5.18
C ASP A 180 13.90 -21.90 5.76
N PRO A 181 13.57 -21.62 7.04
CA PRO A 181 13.80 -20.31 7.66
C PRO A 181 15.29 -19.97 7.87
N THR A 182 16.19 -20.94 7.68
CA THR A 182 17.64 -20.76 7.80
C THR A 182 18.28 -20.37 6.48
N ASN A 183 17.64 -20.67 5.36
CA ASN A 183 18.22 -20.57 4.03
C ASN A 183 18.01 -19.18 3.41
N ASN A 184 19.02 -18.32 3.48
CA ASN A 184 19.05 -17.08 2.70
C ASN A 184 19.61 -17.35 1.30
N VAL A 185 18.72 -17.46 0.32
CA VAL A 185 19.07 -17.87 -1.05
C VAL A 185 19.73 -16.76 -1.86
N SER A 186 19.81 -15.53 -1.34
CA SER A 186 20.44 -14.41 -2.04
C SER A 186 21.96 -14.55 -2.19
N GLN A 187 22.62 -15.37 -1.35
CA GLN A 187 24.06 -15.68 -1.41
C GLN A 187 24.97 -14.42 -1.52
N ASP A 188 26.14 -14.54 -2.17
CA ASP A 188 27.20 -13.51 -2.19
C ASP A 188 26.74 -12.16 -2.78
N ASN A 189 27.01 -11.07 -2.05
CA ASN A 189 26.69 -9.70 -2.45
C ASN A 189 27.35 -9.24 -3.75
N SER A 190 28.47 -9.85 -4.17
CA SER A 190 29.23 -9.44 -5.36
C SER A 190 28.39 -9.56 -6.65
N CYS A 191 27.59 -10.61 -6.79
CA CYS A 191 26.78 -10.87 -7.99
C CYS A 191 25.64 -9.85 -8.17
N TRP A 192 25.04 -9.40 -7.07
CA TRP A 192 23.93 -8.45 -7.08
C TRP A 192 24.33 -7.07 -7.59
N HIS A 193 25.58 -6.66 -7.40
CA HIS A 193 26.09 -5.42 -7.97
C HIS A 193 26.11 -5.46 -9.50
N LEU A 194 26.52 -6.59 -10.08
CA LEU A 194 26.57 -6.77 -11.54
C LEU A 194 25.16 -6.89 -12.13
N LEU A 195 24.27 -7.64 -11.47
CA LEU A 195 22.85 -7.72 -11.88
C LEU A 195 22.14 -6.37 -11.79
N LYS A 196 22.49 -5.53 -10.81
CA LYS A 196 21.98 -4.16 -10.74
C LYS A 196 22.34 -3.37 -12.01
N LEU A 197 23.58 -3.45 -12.49
CA LEU A 197 24.01 -2.72 -13.70
C LEU A 197 23.30 -3.23 -14.95
N GLU A 198 23.14 -4.54 -15.10
CA GLU A 198 22.39 -5.13 -16.21
C GLU A 198 20.90 -4.77 -16.14
N ALA A 199 20.31 -4.78 -14.95
CA ALA A 199 18.92 -4.35 -14.75
C ALA A 199 18.73 -2.87 -15.13
N GLU A 200 19.68 -1.99 -14.81
CA GLU A 200 19.66 -0.57 -15.23
C GLU A 200 19.70 -0.43 -16.75
N THR A 201 20.57 -1.20 -17.40
CA THR A 201 20.70 -1.20 -18.87
C THR A 201 19.42 -1.70 -19.53
N TRP A 202 18.87 -2.83 -19.08
CA TRP A 202 17.62 -3.38 -19.61
C TRP A 202 16.41 -2.47 -19.38
N LEU A 203 16.31 -1.87 -18.19
CA LEU A 203 15.26 -0.89 -17.92
C LEU A 203 15.36 0.33 -18.85
N SER A 204 16.56 0.73 -19.25
CA SER A 204 16.74 1.83 -20.21
C SER A 204 16.23 1.47 -21.62
N PHE A 205 16.35 0.21 -22.06
CA PHE A 205 15.79 -0.26 -23.34
C PHE A 205 14.27 -0.43 -23.30
N LEU A 206 13.72 -0.81 -22.14
CA LEU A 206 12.27 -0.92 -21.93
C LEU A 206 11.56 0.45 -21.78
N ASN A 207 12.31 1.56 -21.84
CA ASN A 207 11.89 2.93 -21.53
C ASN A 207 11.62 3.81 -22.77
N GLU A 208 11.39 3.26 -23.97
CA GLU A 208 10.83 4.07 -25.08
C GLU A 208 9.49 4.73 -24.69
N SER A 209 8.85 4.24 -23.62
CA SER A 209 7.98 4.99 -22.71
C SER A 209 8.12 4.33 -21.33
N PRO A 210 8.32 5.05 -20.20
CA PRO A 210 8.32 4.43 -18.88
C PRO A 210 6.92 3.87 -18.60
N GLY A 211 6.72 2.61 -18.97
CA GLY A 211 5.51 1.87 -18.68
C GLY A 211 5.33 1.70 -17.17
N PRO A 212 4.10 1.43 -16.70
CA PRO A 212 3.87 1.22 -15.27
C PRO A 212 4.75 0.08 -14.73
N SER A 213 5.02 0.13 -13.43
CA SER A 213 5.59 -0.95 -12.63
C SER A 213 4.76 -1.08 -11.37
N TRP A 214 4.68 -2.28 -10.80
CA TRP A 214 3.97 -2.49 -9.56
C TRP A 214 4.67 -1.75 -8.41
N ASN A 215 3.88 -1.18 -7.51
CA ASN A 215 4.39 -0.49 -6.33
C ASN A 215 4.78 -1.50 -5.24
N VAL A 216 5.90 -2.19 -5.46
CA VAL A 216 6.50 -3.17 -4.56
C VAL A 216 7.67 -2.54 -3.81
N LEU A 217 7.66 -2.64 -2.49
CA LEU A 217 8.79 -2.22 -1.67
C LEU A 217 9.82 -3.35 -1.58
N PRO A 218 11.12 -3.03 -1.53
CA PRO A 218 12.18 -4.04 -1.42
C PRO A 218 12.23 -4.71 -0.03
N ALA A 219 11.60 -4.11 0.97
CA ALA A 219 11.46 -4.68 2.31
C ALA A 219 10.00 -4.61 2.77
N SER A 220 9.56 -5.66 3.47
CA SER A 220 8.25 -5.67 4.13
C SER A 220 8.23 -4.78 5.37
N LEU A 221 7.08 -4.15 5.65
CA LEU A 221 6.84 -3.46 6.92
C LEU A 221 7.12 -4.38 8.12
N TYR A 222 6.68 -5.64 8.05
CA TYR A 222 6.79 -6.58 9.17
C TYR A 222 8.22 -7.09 9.41
N SER A 223 9.15 -6.97 8.44
CA SER A 223 10.58 -7.26 8.70
C SER A 223 11.36 -6.05 9.19
N THR A 224 10.80 -4.85 9.12
CA THR A 224 11.50 -3.63 9.49
C THR A 224 11.56 -3.51 11.02
N PRO A 225 12.76 -3.50 11.64
CA PRO A 225 12.92 -3.26 13.07
C PRO A 225 12.21 -1.99 13.53
N SER A 226 11.66 -2.00 14.74
CA SER A 226 10.94 -0.85 15.32
C SER A 226 11.73 0.46 15.22
N HIS A 227 13.01 0.44 15.60
CA HIS A 227 13.93 1.58 15.53
C HIS A 227 14.29 2.03 14.10
N HIS A 228 13.93 1.25 13.08
CA HIS A 228 14.11 1.58 11.66
C HIS A 228 12.82 2.01 10.97
N LEU A 229 11.67 2.05 11.64
CA LEU A 229 10.40 2.46 11.02
C LEU A 229 10.46 3.89 10.48
N ASP A 230 11.15 4.80 11.15
CA ASP A 230 11.32 6.18 10.66
C ASP A 230 12.13 6.24 9.37
N LYS A 231 13.20 5.45 9.30
CA LYS A 231 14.00 5.31 8.09
C LYS A 231 13.17 4.68 6.97
N PHE A 232 12.39 3.64 7.27
CA PHE A 232 11.48 3.02 6.31
C PHE A 232 10.45 4.01 5.76
N ILE A 233 9.84 4.83 6.61
CA ILE A 233 8.91 5.86 6.17
C ILE A 233 9.60 6.85 5.22
N LYS A 234 10.79 7.34 5.59
CA LYS A 234 11.57 8.28 4.78
C LYS A 234 11.98 7.69 3.43
N ASP A 235 12.53 6.47 3.43
CA ASP A 235 13.13 5.86 2.25
C ASP A 235 12.06 5.31 1.28
N PHE A 236 10.92 4.82 1.80
CA PHE A 236 9.94 4.08 1.00
C PHE A 236 8.56 4.72 0.90
N LEU A 237 8.09 5.44 1.92
CA LEU A 237 6.71 5.93 1.96
C LEU A 237 6.61 7.40 1.57
N GLN A 238 7.54 8.25 2.00
CA GLN A 238 7.49 9.68 1.71
C GLN A 238 7.73 9.93 0.22
N PRO A 239 6.90 10.76 -0.44
CA PRO A 239 7.18 11.23 -1.79
C PRO A 239 8.46 12.05 -1.79
N ASP A 240 9.30 11.83 -2.81
CA ASP A 240 10.49 12.64 -2.98
C ASP A 240 10.17 14.02 -3.57
N LYS A 241 11.16 14.91 -3.54
CA LYS A 241 11.00 16.29 -4.00
C LYS A 241 10.64 16.35 -5.49
N THR A 242 11.22 15.48 -6.32
CA THR A 242 10.97 15.45 -7.76
C THR A 242 9.51 15.12 -8.04
N PHE A 243 8.98 14.05 -7.44
CA PHE A 243 7.57 13.67 -7.53
C PHE A 243 6.64 14.79 -7.06
N LEU A 244 6.95 15.43 -5.93
CA LEU A 244 6.15 16.55 -5.39
C LEU A 244 6.13 17.75 -6.33
N ASP A 245 7.28 18.11 -6.92
CA ASP A 245 7.38 19.22 -7.86
C ASP A 245 6.64 18.92 -9.18
N GLN A 246 6.73 17.69 -9.67
CA GLN A 246 5.97 17.23 -10.86
C GLN A 246 4.46 17.23 -10.60
N THR A 247 4.02 16.67 -9.47
CA THR A 247 2.61 16.68 -9.05
C THR A 247 2.09 18.10 -8.91
N LYS A 248 2.89 19.02 -8.33
CA LYS A 248 2.52 20.43 -8.21
C LYS A 248 2.30 21.07 -9.58
N LYS A 249 3.22 20.85 -10.54
CA LYS A 249 3.08 21.34 -11.92
C LYS A 249 1.83 20.79 -12.59
N ALA A 250 1.60 19.48 -12.49
CA ALA A 250 0.41 18.83 -13.05
C ALA A 250 -0.88 19.42 -12.47
N VAL A 251 -0.94 19.61 -11.15
CA VAL A 251 -2.08 20.24 -10.48
C VAL A 251 -2.30 21.67 -10.97
N ASP A 252 -1.23 22.46 -11.11
CA ASP A 252 -1.33 23.84 -11.54
C ASP A 252 -1.81 23.94 -13.00
N ILE A 253 -1.39 23.02 -13.88
CA ILE A 253 -1.90 22.86 -15.26
C ILE A 253 -3.41 22.63 -15.24
N ILE A 254 -3.88 21.62 -14.50
CA ILE A 254 -5.32 21.28 -14.45
C ILE A 254 -6.12 22.41 -13.79
N CYS A 255 -5.60 23.06 -12.75
CA CYS A 255 -6.26 24.21 -12.13
C CYS A 255 -6.41 25.38 -13.12
N LYS A 256 -5.39 25.65 -13.94
CA LYS A 256 -5.45 26.66 -15.00
C LYS A 256 -6.48 26.29 -16.06
N PHE A 257 -6.44 25.05 -16.54
CA PHE A 257 -7.42 24.52 -17.50
C PHE A 257 -8.86 24.68 -17.00
N LEU A 258 -9.14 24.24 -15.78
CA LEU A 258 -10.48 24.32 -15.18
C LEU A 258 -10.98 25.76 -15.06
N LYS A 259 -10.10 26.71 -14.73
CA LYS A 259 -10.45 28.12 -14.57
C LYS A 259 -10.61 28.88 -15.89
N GLU A 260 -9.74 28.62 -16.87
CA GLU A 260 -9.58 29.50 -18.03
C GLU A 260 -10.13 28.92 -19.35
N ASN A 261 -10.21 27.59 -19.44
CA ASN A 261 -10.53 26.89 -20.69
C ASN A 261 -11.83 26.06 -20.57
N CYS A 262 -11.95 25.28 -19.50
CA CYS A 262 -13.00 24.26 -19.35
C CYS A 262 -14.43 24.81 -19.46
N PHE A 263 -14.69 26.03 -19.01
CA PHE A 263 -16.04 26.61 -19.07
C PHE A 263 -16.10 27.90 -19.90
N ARG A 264 -15.12 28.14 -20.78
CA ARG A 264 -15.01 29.38 -21.56
C ARG A 264 -16.24 29.68 -22.42
N HIS A 265 -16.91 28.64 -22.91
CA HIS A 265 -18.10 28.72 -23.76
C HIS A 265 -19.39 28.31 -23.03
N SER A 266 -19.34 28.20 -21.70
CA SER A 266 -20.48 27.85 -20.85
C SER A 266 -20.91 29.06 -20.01
N ALA A 267 -22.18 29.07 -19.58
CA ALA A 267 -22.66 30.02 -18.58
C ALA A 267 -22.09 29.75 -17.17
N THR A 268 -21.53 28.56 -16.96
CA THR A 268 -20.96 28.14 -15.67
C THR A 268 -19.58 28.76 -15.44
N LYS A 269 -19.32 29.28 -14.24
CA LYS A 269 -18.01 29.78 -13.83
C LYS A 269 -17.46 29.01 -12.65
N VAL A 270 -16.16 28.76 -12.65
CA VAL A 270 -15.44 28.20 -11.51
C VAL A 270 -15.18 29.31 -10.49
N GLN A 271 -15.83 29.21 -9.34
CA GLN A 271 -15.63 30.13 -8.22
C GLN A 271 -14.30 29.86 -7.51
N LYS A 272 -14.01 28.57 -7.29
CA LYS A 272 -12.90 28.13 -6.44
C LYS A 272 -12.50 26.72 -6.77
N ILE A 273 -11.20 26.42 -6.62
CA ILE A 273 -10.66 25.07 -6.68
C ILE A 273 -9.89 24.82 -5.39
N VAL A 274 -10.19 23.72 -4.71
CA VAL A 274 -9.52 23.30 -3.48
C VAL A 274 -8.78 22.00 -3.75
N LYS A 275 -7.46 22.01 -3.52
CA LYS A 275 -6.63 20.80 -3.47
C LYS A 275 -7.02 20.00 -2.23
N GLY A 276 -7.51 18.78 -2.41
CA GLY A 276 -7.92 17.85 -1.37
C GLY A 276 -6.94 16.68 -1.23
N GLY A 277 -7.43 15.59 -0.65
CA GLY A 277 -6.70 14.33 -0.64
C GLY A 277 -5.41 14.29 0.15
N SER A 278 -4.69 13.18 -0.03
CA SER A 278 -3.46 12.88 0.72
C SER A 278 -2.35 13.91 0.45
N THR A 279 -2.24 14.38 -0.80
CA THR A 279 -1.22 15.34 -1.21
C THR A 279 -1.43 16.69 -0.54
N ALA A 280 -2.65 17.23 -0.52
CA ALA A 280 -2.91 18.52 0.12
C ALA A 280 -2.89 18.45 1.66
N LYS A 281 -3.21 17.29 2.23
CA LYS A 281 -3.09 17.01 3.67
C LYS A 281 -1.63 16.84 4.12
N GLY A 282 -0.70 16.58 3.20
CA GLY A 282 0.70 16.29 3.52
C GLY A 282 0.92 14.87 4.05
N THR A 283 0.05 13.92 3.69
CA THR A 283 0.09 12.50 4.07
C THR A 283 0.11 11.58 2.84
N ALA A 284 0.56 12.10 1.69
CA ALA A 284 0.76 11.33 0.47
C ALA A 284 1.85 10.26 0.65
N LEU A 285 1.63 9.12 0.01
CA LEU A 285 2.61 8.08 -0.31
C LEU A 285 3.20 8.34 -1.71
N LYS A 286 4.36 7.74 -2.04
CA LYS A 286 5.12 7.95 -3.30
C LYS A 286 4.30 7.95 -4.61
N ASN A 287 3.16 7.26 -4.69
CA ASN A 287 2.26 7.26 -5.85
C ASN A 287 0.83 7.58 -5.38
N SER A 288 0.58 8.80 -4.93
CA SER A 288 -0.76 9.22 -4.48
C SER A 288 -1.44 10.10 -5.50
N ASP A 289 -2.75 9.91 -5.62
CA ASP A 289 -3.61 10.68 -6.50
C ASP A 289 -3.76 12.13 -6.03
N ALA A 290 -4.09 13.01 -6.98
CA ALA A 290 -4.35 14.42 -6.74
C ALA A 290 -5.84 14.72 -6.79
N ASP A 291 -6.45 14.93 -5.61
CA ASP A 291 -7.87 15.27 -5.51
C ASP A 291 -8.09 16.77 -5.68
N LEU A 292 -8.98 17.16 -6.59
CA LEU A 292 -9.39 18.54 -6.84
C LEU A 292 -10.89 18.69 -6.65
N VAL A 293 -11.28 19.52 -5.69
CA VAL A 293 -12.69 19.89 -5.49
C VAL A 293 -12.96 21.21 -6.21
N VAL A 294 -13.91 21.18 -7.13
CA VAL A 294 -14.25 22.31 -8.00
C VAL A 294 -15.60 22.88 -7.58
N PHE A 295 -15.59 24.15 -7.19
CA PHE A 295 -16.78 24.90 -6.82
C PHE A 295 -17.21 25.77 -7.99
N THR A 296 -18.46 25.64 -8.42
CA THR A 296 -19.02 26.40 -9.54
C THR A 296 -20.24 27.20 -9.10
N ASP A 297 -20.54 28.28 -9.82
CA ASP A 297 -21.73 29.12 -9.59
C ASP A 297 -23.05 28.44 -9.97
N LEU A 298 -23.00 27.36 -10.75
CA LEU A 298 -24.14 26.49 -11.04
C LEU A 298 -24.67 25.79 -9.78
N LEU A 299 -23.78 25.44 -8.83
CA LEU A 299 -24.14 24.74 -7.60
C LEU A 299 -24.47 25.75 -6.50
N LYS A 300 -25.77 25.91 -6.20
CA LYS A 300 -26.30 26.91 -5.25
C LYS A 300 -26.72 26.33 -3.89
N SER A 301 -26.84 25.01 -3.79
CA SER A 301 -27.26 24.29 -2.59
C SER A 301 -26.79 22.84 -2.64
N TYR A 302 -26.84 22.13 -1.50
CA TYR A 302 -26.59 20.69 -1.43
C TYR A 302 -27.46 19.90 -2.42
N THR A 303 -28.76 20.23 -2.51
CA THR A 303 -29.68 19.59 -3.46
C THR A 303 -29.26 19.83 -4.91
N SER A 304 -28.86 21.05 -5.26
CA SER A 304 -28.37 21.34 -6.61
C SER A 304 -27.09 20.57 -6.95
N GLN A 305 -26.16 20.39 -6.00
CA GLN A 305 -24.97 19.56 -6.22
C GLN A 305 -25.36 18.12 -6.55
N LYS A 306 -26.32 17.53 -5.84
CA LYS A 306 -26.76 16.15 -6.10
C LYS A 306 -27.32 16.01 -7.53
N ASN A 307 -28.08 17.00 -7.99
CA ASN A 307 -28.78 16.97 -9.27
C ASN A 307 -27.88 17.37 -10.45
N GLU A 308 -27.02 18.39 -10.29
CA GLU A 308 -26.31 19.04 -11.40
C GLU A 308 -24.84 18.64 -11.53
N ARG A 309 -24.23 17.94 -10.55
CA ARG A 309 -22.80 17.56 -10.62
C ARG A 309 -22.43 16.75 -11.86
N CYS A 310 -23.38 15.95 -12.37
CA CYS A 310 -23.16 15.13 -13.57
C CYS A 310 -22.97 16.01 -14.81
N THR A 311 -23.68 17.13 -14.91
CA THR A 311 -23.53 18.12 -15.99
C THR A 311 -22.13 18.73 -15.97
N ILE A 312 -21.63 19.07 -14.78
CA ILE A 312 -20.28 19.63 -14.60
C ILE A 312 -19.22 18.60 -14.97
N ILE A 313 -19.34 17.34 -14.50
CA ILE A 313 -18.40 16.27 -14.84
C ILE A 313 -18.36 16.02 -16.35
N LYS A 314 -19.53 15.96 -17.01
CA LYS A 314 -19.61 15.78 -18.46
C LYS A 314 -18.91 16.89 -19.23
N GLU A 315 -19.08 18.14 -18.79
CA GLU A 315 -18.40 19.27 -19.42
C GLU A 315 -16.88 19.18 -19.22
N ILE A 316 -16.40 18.88 -18.00
CA ILE A 316 -14.96 18.72 -17.74
C ILE A 316 -14.38 17.60 -18.62
N HIS A 317 -15.06 16.44 -18.69
CA HIS A 317 -14.63 15.32 -19.53
C HIS A 317 -14.52 15.71 -21.00
N LYS A 318 -15.59 16.29 -21.57
CA LYS A 318 -15.64 16.74 -22.96
C LYS A 318 -14.50 17.71 -23.29
N GLN A 319 -14.19 18.63 -22.39
CA GLN A 319 -13.17 19.64 -22.61
C GLN A 319 -11.75 19.09 -22.46
N LEU A 320 -11.54 18.12 -21.58
CA LEU A 320 -10.28 17.38 -21.49
C LEU A 320 -10.05 16.54 -22.77
N GLU A 321 -11.08 15.90 -23.32
CA GLU A 321 -11.01 15.18 -24.61
C GLU A 321 -10.65 16.12 -25.77
N ALA A 322 -11.24 17.32 -25.80
CA ALA A 322 -10.91 18.33 -26.81
C ALA A 322 -9.44 18.79 -26.72
N CYS A 323 -8.91 19.00 -25.50
CA CYS A 323 -7.49 19.32 -25.31
C CYS A 323 -6.55 18.18 -25.70
N GLN A 324 -6.97 16.92 -25.52
CA GLN A 324 -6.19 15.77 -25.99
C GLN A 324 -6.11 15.74 -27.53
N GLN A 325 -7.21 16.02 -28.23
CA GLN A 325 -7.24 16.10 -29.69
C GLN A 325 -6.37 17.23 -30.25
N ALA A 326 -6.24 18.34 -29.51
CA ALA A 326 -5.36 19.46 -29.84
C ALA A 326 -3.87 19.20 -29.56
N GLN A 327 -3.51 17.99 -29.06
CA GLN A 327 -2.15 17.60 -28.63
C GLN A 327 -1.53 18.45 -27.50
N ASP A 328 -2.36 19.15 -26.71
CA ASP A 328 -1.88 19.92 -25.56
C ASP A 328 -1.51 19.00 -24.37
N PHE A 329 -2.18 17.86 -24.25
CA PHE A 329 -1.99 16.86 -23.20
C PHE A 329 -2.13 15.43 -23.74
N GLU A 330 -1.44 14.48 -23.10
CA GLU A 330 -1.74 13.05 -23.24
C GLU A 330 -2.55 12.64 -22.01
N VAL A 331 -3.86 12.48 -22.17
CA VAL A 331 -4.76 12.12 -21.08
C VAL A 331 -5.27 10.70 -21.29
N THR A 332 -5.26 9.89 -20.24
CA THR A 332 -5.93 8.59 -20.23
C THR A 332 -7.06 8.65 -19.22
N PHE A 333 -8.30 8.48 -19.69
CA PHE A 333 -9.48 8.53 -18.83
C PHE A 333 -9.78 7.16 -18.23
N GLU A 334 -10.06 7.13 -16.94
CA GLU A 334 -10.72 5.98 -16.32
C GLU A 334 -12.22 6.26 -16.33
N ILE A 335 -12.90 5.74 -17.36
CA ILE A 335 -14.33 6.01 -17.56
C ILE A 335 -15.13 5.32 -16.46
N SER A 336 -15.75 6.12 -15.59
CA SER A 336 -16.68 5.62 -14.59
C SER A 336 -17.90 4.98 -15.27
N LYS A 337 -18.23 3.72 -14.94
CA LYS A 337 -19.40 3.00 -15.49
C LYS A 337 -20.76 3.50 -14.99
N TRP A 338 -20.81 4.57 -14.19
CA TRP A 338 -22.01 5.02 -13.48
C TRP A 338 -22.77 6.12 -14.25
N LYS A 339 -24.11 6.07 -14.25
CA LYS A 339 -24.98 7.07 -14.91
C LYS A 339 -24.86 8.49 -14.34
N ALA A 340 -24.38 8.65 -13.10
CA ALA A 340 -24.17 9.93 -12.42
C ALA A 340 -22.94 9.87 -11.50
N PRO A 341 -21.72 9.98 -12.05
CA PRO A 341 -20.51 9.90 -11.26
C PRO A 341 -20.41 11.06 -10.26
N ARG A 342 -19.81 10.79 -9.10
CA ARG A 342 -19.47 11.84 -8.10
C ARG A 342 -18.11 12.46 -8.34
N VAL A 343 -17.27 11.74 -9.07
CA VAL A 343 -15.87 12.00 -9.31
C VAL A 343 -15.57 11.73 -10.77
N LEU A 344 -14.73 12.56 -11.37
CA LEU A 344 -14.12 12.32 -12.66
C LEU A 344 -12.66 11.92 -12.41
N SER A 345 -12.31 10.68 -12.74
CA SER A 345 -10.97 10.13 -12.55
C SER A 345 -10.23 10.04 -13.89
N PHE A 346 -9.00 10.57 -13.95
CA PHE A 346 -8.16 10.50 -15.15
C PHE A 346 -6.68 10.62 -14.81
N SER A 347 -5.84 10.14 -15.72
CA SER A 347 -4.39 10.21 -15.62
C SER A 347 -3.84 11.22 -16.63
N LEU A 348 -2.97 12.11 -16.18
CA LEU A 348 -2.35 13.16 -16.99
C LEU A 348 -0.88 12.84 -17.24
N LYS A 349 -0.51 12.84 -18.53
CA LYS A 349 0.87 12.87 -19.02
C LYS A 349 1.03 14.06 -19.98
N SER A 350 2.22 14.65 -20.03
CA SER A 350 2.50 15.82 -20.87
C SER A 350 3.98 15.86 -21.19
N LYS A 351 4.37 16.56 -22.26
CA LYS A 351 5.77 16.79 -22.64
C LYS A 351 6.60 17.46 -21.52
N VAL A 352 5.93 18.15 -20.59
CA VAL A 352 6.57 18.85 -19.45
C VAL A 352 6.63 17.97 -18.19
N LEU A 353 5.87 16.87 -18.15
CA LEU A 353 5.79 15.96 -17.02
C LEU A 353 6.58 14.69 -17.31
N ASN A 354 7.54 14.38 -16.44
CA ASN A 354 8.34 13.16 -16.57
C ASN A 354 7.58 11.91 -16.07
N GLU A 355 6.48 12.10 -15.35
CA GLU A 355 5.69 11.06 -14.72
C GLU A 355 4.20 11.29 -14.96
N CYS A 356 3.44 10.19 -14.91
CA CYS A 356 1.99 10.22 -15.02
C CYS A 356 1.36 10.53 -13.65
N VAL A 357 0.44 11.49 -13.59
CA VAL A 357 -0.26 11.87 -12.35
C VAL A 357 -1.75 11.56 -12.46
N HIS A 358 -2.27 10.78 -11.52
CA HIS A 358 -3.70 10.47 -11.44
C HIS A 358 -4.46 11.57 -10.69
N PHE A 359 -5.64 11.91 -11.20
CA PHE A 359 -6.49 12.99 -10.71
C PHE A 359 -7.89 12.49 -10.44
N ASP A 360 -8.45 12.95 -9.33
CA ASP A 360 -9.87 12.85 -9.01
C ASP A 360 -10.46 14.26 -8.93
N VAL A 361 -11.42 14.58 -9.81
CA VAL A 361 -12.09 15.88 -9.85
C VAL A 361 -13.53 15.77 -9.36
N LEU A 362 -13.87 16.51 -8.30
CA LEU A 362 -15.17 16.43 -7.64
C LEU A 362 -15.87 17.80 -7.62
N PRO A 363 -17.00 17.97 -8.34
CA PRO A 363 -17.82 19.18 -8.20
C PRO A 363 -18.50 19.26 -6.82
N ALA A 364 -18.48 20.43 -6.21
CA ALA A 364 -19.10 20.66 -4.90
C ALA A 364 -19.77 22.04 -4.78
N PHE A 365 -20.82 22.12 -3.97
CA PHE A 365 -21.44 23.37 -3.55
C PHE A 365 -20.54 24.09 -2.53
N ASN A 366 -20.33 25.40 -2.72
CA ASN A 366 -19.47 26.21 -1.86
C ASN A 366 -20.18 26.60 -0.55
N ALA A 367 -20.55 25.61 0.27
CA ALA A 367 -21.27 25.81 1.53
C ALA A 367 -20.53 26.73 2.52
N LEU A 368 -19.20 26.76 2.45
CA LEU A 368 -18.35 27.57 3.34
C LEU A 368 -18.13 29.00 2.83
N GLY A 369 -18.49 29.32 1.59
CA GLY A 369 -18.19 30.61 0.98
C GLY A 369 -16.71 31.01 1.11
N ASP A 370 -16.48 32.23 1.56
CA ASP A 370 -15.15 32.84 1.77
C ASP A 370 -14.58 32.64 3.18
N LEU A 371 -15.00 31.57 3.88
CA LEU A 371 -14.53 31.26 5.24
C LEU A 371 -13.01 31.38 5.36
N LYS A 372 -12.56 32.25 6.28
CA LYS A 372 -11.12 32.45 6.59
C LYS A 372 -10.53 31.20 7.22
N SER A 373 -9.23 31.00 7.02
CA SER A 373 -8.53 29.85 7.62
C SER A 373 -8.57 29.93 9.14
N GLY A 374 -8.90 28.83 9.82
CA GLY A 374 -8.94 28.75 11.28
C GLY A 374 -10.21 29.27 11.95
N SER A 375 -11.20 29.75 11.18
CA SER A 375 -12.51 30.15 11.71
C SER A 375 -13.50 29.00 11.64
N ALA A 376 -14.29 28.79 12.71
CA ALA A 376 -15.38 27.82 12.70
C ALA A 376 -16.49 28.26 11.72
N PRO A 377 -17.07 27.33 10.95
CA PRO A 377 -18.25 27.62 10.12
C PRO A 377 -19.45 28.07 10.95
N SER A 378 -20.35 28.84 10.33
CA SER A 378 -21.64 29.16 10.93
C SER A 378 -22.45 27.88 11.19
N PRO A 379 -23.02 27.68 12.39
CA PRO A 379 -23.86 26.53 12.70
C PRO A 379 -25.06 26.36 11.75
N LYS A 380 -25.51 27.45 11.10
CA LYS A 380 -26.60 27.41 10.11
C LYS A 380 -26.28 26.49 8.94
N ILE A 381 -25.03 26.48 8.47
CA ILE A 381 -24.58 25.63 7.36
C ILE A 381 -24.80 24.14 7.71
N TYR A 382 -24.44 23.75 8.93
CA TYR A 382 -24.64 22.39 9.40
C TYR A 382 -26.11 22.08 9.71
N ALA A 383 -26.87 23.03 10.25
CA ALA A 383 -28.30 22.86 10.49
C ALA A 383 -29.08 22.59 9.18
N GLU A 384 -28.76 23.32 8.10
CA GLU A 384 -29.32 23.08 6.77
C GLU A 384 -28.96 21.69 6.22
N LEU A 385 -27.68 21.30 6.33
CA LEU A 385 -27.22 19.97 5.95
C LEU A 385 -27.94 18.86 6.73
N ILE A 386 -28.07 19.02 8.05
CA ILE A 386 -28.75 18.07 8.94
C ILE A 386 -30.24 17.98 8.60
N SER A 387 -30.89 19.12 8.34
CA SER A 387 -32.30 19.15 7.94
C SER A 387 -32.50 18.35 6.65
N LEU A 388 -31.64 18.57 5.65
CA LEU A 388 -31.66 17.83 4.39
C LEU A 388 -31.41 16.32 4.60
N TYR A 389 -30.41 15.98 5.42
CA TYR A 389 -30.10 14.59 5.78
C TYR A 389 -31.28 13.87 6.45
N LYS A 390 -32.05 14.56 7.30
CA LYS A 390 -33.24 13.99 7.96
C LYS A 390 -34.46 13.91 7.04
N SER A 391 -34.63 14.87 6.13
CA SER A 391 -35.82 14.97 5.29
C SER A 391 -35.74 14.14 3.99
N SER A 392 -34.62 13.49 3.72
CA SER A 392 -34.41 12.73 2.49
C SER A 392 -33.54 11.50 2.75
N ASP A 393 -33.69 10.47 1.91
CA ASP A 393 -32.87 9.25 1.99
C ASP A 393 -31.46 9.51 1.42
N ILE A 394 -30.70 10.37 2.10
CA ILE A 394 -29.34 10.75 1.74
C ILE A 394 -28.37 10.02 2.65
N LEU A 395 -27.34 9.41 2.04
CA LEU A 395 -26.26 8.77 2.77
C LEU A 395 -25.45 9.82 3.56
N GLY A 396 -25.13 9.51 4.82
CA GLY A 396 -24.25 10.36 5.63
C GLY A 396 -22.91 10.59 4.93
N GLY A 397 -22.46 11.84 4.89
CA GLY A 397 -21.25 12.25 4.17
C GLY A 397 -21.39 12.45 2.65
N GLU A 398 -22.62 12.43 2.10
CA GLU A 398 -22.90 12.73 0.68
C GLU A 398 -22.23 14.03 0.20
N PHE A 399 -22.17 15.02 1.08
CA PHE A 399 -21.72 16.38 0.80
C PHE A 399 -20.40 16.72 1.50
N SER A 400 -19.64 15.71 1.94
CA SER A 400 -18.32 15.89 2.56
C SER A 400 -17.35 16.70 1.69
N THR A 401 -17.50 16.66 0.36
CA THR A 401 -16.71 17.47 -0.59
C THR A 401 -16.91 18.98 -0.40
N CYS A 402 -18.06 19.43 0.08
CA CYS A 402 -18.29 20.84 0.44
C CYS A 402 -17.35 21.32 1.56
N PHE A 403 -16.88 20.38 2.39
CA PHE A 403 -16.07 20.65 3.58
C PHE A 403 -14.62 20.20 3.44
N THR A 404 -14.15 19.85 2.22
CA THR A 404 -12.77 19.39 1.98
C THR A 404 -11.71 20.36 2.47
N LYS A 405 -11.98 21.67 2.48
CA LYS A 405 -11.07 22.65 3.09
C LYS A 405 -10.82 22.33 4.57
N LEU A 406 -11.87 22.06 5.33
CA LEU A 406 -11.79 21.77 6.76
C LEU A 406 -11.15 20.39 7.02
N GLN A 407 -11.52 19.36 6.25
CA GLN A 407 -10.89 18.03 6.32
C GLN A 407 -9.39 18.12 6.06
N ARG A 408 -8.98 18.89 5.04
CA ARG A 408 -7.57 19.12 4.71
C ARG A 408 -6.86 19.84 5.86
N ASP A 409 -7.42 20.95 6.33
CA ASP A 409 -6.77 21.80 7.32
C ASP A 409 -6.62 21.07 8.68
N PHE A 410 -7.58 20.21 9.04
CA PHE A 410 -7.52 19.35 10.22
C PHE A 410 -6.32 18.39 10.20
N VAL A 411 -6.03 17.76 9.06
CA VAL A 411 -4.88 16.84 8.94
C VAL A 411 -3.58 17.59 8.67
N ARG A 412 -3.63 18.67 7.88
CA ARG A 412 -2.44 19.43 7.47
C ARG A 412 -1.75 20.12 8.64
N SER A 413 -2.52 20.60 9.61
CA SER A 413 -2.03 21.26 10.82
C SER A 413 -1.30 20.32 11.78
N GLN A 414 -1.39 19.01 11.57
CA GLN A 414 -0.77 18.02 12.44
C GLN A 414 0.76 17.99 12.33
N PRO A 415 1.47 17.60 13.40
CA PRO A 415 2.93 17.50 13.42
C PRO A 415 3.49 16.61 12.31
N THR A 416 4.71 16.91 11.83
CA THR A 416 5.38 16.12 10.79
C THR A 416 5.49 14.64 11.16
N LYS A 417 5.88 14.35 12.40
CA LYS A 417 6.00 12.98 12.93
C LYS A 417 4.66 12.23 12.92
N LEU A 418 3.55 12.91 13.24
CA LEU A 418 2.22 12.32 13.15
C LEU A 418 1.82 12.02 11.71
N LYS A 419 2.14 12.92 10.77
CA LYS A 419 1.91 12.66 9.34
C LYS A 419 2.72 11.48 8.83
N ASP A 420 3.90 11.23 9.39
CA ASP A 420 4.71 10.04 9.09
C ASP A 420 4.06 8.75 9.63
N LEU A 421 3.54 8.78 10.87
CA LEU A 421 2.74 7.68 11.39
C LEU A 421 1.48 7.41 10.54
N ILE A 422 0.78 8.46 10.10
CA ILE A 422 -0.37 8.33 9.19
C ILE A 422 0.04 7.64 7.88
N ARG A 423 1.20 7.97 7.30
CA ARG A 423 1.71 7.28 6.10
C ARG A 423 1.96 5.79 6.37
N LEU A 424 2.53 5.45 7.53
CA LEU A 424 2.76 4.07 7.92
C LEU A 424 1.46 3.27 8.02
N VAL A 425 0.46 3.82 8.73
CA VAL A 425 -0.87 3.21 8.86
C VAL A 425 -1.55 3.06 7.51
N LYS A 426 -1.46 4.07 6.64
CA LYS A 426 -2.02 4.01 5.26
C LYS A 426 -1.33 2.95 4.41
N HIS A 427 -0.01 2.80 4.55
CA HIS A 427 0.74 1.78 3.84
C HIS A 427 0.29 0.37 4.28
N TRP A 428 0.22 0.13 5.59
CA TRP A 428 -0.31 -1.10 6.16
C TRP A 428 -1.75 -1.38 5.69
N TYR A 429 -2.62 -0.38 5.74
CA TYR A 429 -4.00 -0.50 5.28
C TYR A 429 -4.10 -0.84 3.78
N LYS A 430 -3.27 -0.23 2.91
CA LYS A 430 -3.20 -0.59 1.49
C LYS A 430 -2.79 -2.06 1.28
N TRP A 431 -1.90 -2.59 2.10
CA TRP A 431 -1.56 -4.02 2.07
C TRP A 431 -2.76 -4.90 2.46
N CYS A 432 -3.51 -4.51 3.50
CA CYS A 432 -4.75 -5.19 3.88
C CYS A 432 -5.81 -5.15 2.76
N GLU A 433 -5.99 -4.00 2.09
CA GLU A 433 -6.92 -3.87 0.95
C GLU A 433 -6.61 -4.88 -0.16
N ARG A 434 -5.33 -5.09 -0.50
CA ARG A 434 -4.92 -6.08 -1.50
C ARG A 434 -5.23 -7.50 -1.05
N LYS A 435 -4.83 -7.85 0.17
CA LYS A 435 -5.04 -9.18 0.77
C LYS A 435 -6.51 -9.54 0.94
N LEU A 436 -7.36 -8.54 1.22
CA LEU A 436 -8.77 -8.72 1.56
C LEU A 436 -9.72 -8.31 0.43
N LYS A 437 -9.22 -8.00 -0.78
CA LYS A 437 -9.99 -7.42 -1.89
C LYS A 437 -11.30 -8.17 -2.22
N GLN A 438 -11.31 -9.49 -2.06
CA GLN A 438 -12.48 -10.35 -2.33
C GLN A 438 -13.35 -10.65 -1.11
N LYS A 439 -12.97 -10.18 0.09
CA LYS A 439 -13.58 -10.61 1.37
C LYS A 439 -14.58 -9.59 1.95
N GLY A 440 -14.60 -8.36 1.47
CA GLY A 440 -15.58 -7.35 1.90
C GLY A 440 -15.13 -5.90 1.72
N SER A 441 -16.03 -4.97 2.02
CA SER A 441 -15.75 -3.53 1.97
C SER A 441 -15.10 -3.05 3.27
N LEU A 442 -13.80 -2.76 3.20
CA LEU A 442 -13.05 -2.20 4.32
C LEU A 442 -13.45 -0.72 4.60
N PRO A 443 -13.25 -0.22 5.83
CA PRO A 443 -13.54 1.18 6.16
C PRO A 443 -12.67 2.14 5.35
N PRO A 444 -13.15 3.36 5.03
CA PRO A 444 -12.40 4.29 4.19
C PRO A 444 -11.05 4.65 4.82
N LYS A 445 -10.01 4.86 3.98
CA LYS A 445 -8.67 5.29 4.41
C LYS A 445 -8.71 6.47 5.38
N TYR A 446 -9.65 7.40 5.16
CA TYR A 446 -9.82 8.57 6.00
C TYR A 446 -10.21 8.23 7.45
N ALA A 447 -10.96 7.15 7.70
CA ALA A 447 -11.25 6.68 9.05
C ALA A 447 -9.97 6.30 9.81
N LEU A 448 -8.99 5.70 9.12
CA LEU A 448 -7.70 5.34 9.72
C LEU A 448 -6.79 6.56 9.91
N GLU A 449 -6.86 7.57 9.04
CA GLU A 449 -6.20 8.87 9.27
C GLU A 449 -6.73 9.52 10.57
N LEU A 450 -8.06 9.57 10.74
CA LEU A 450 -8.70 10.11 11.94
C LEU A 450 -8.42 9.28 13.20
N LEU A 451 -8.46 7.94 13.09
CA LEU A 451 -8.13 7.05 14.20
C LEU A 451 -6.67 7.23 14.66
N THR A 452 -5.75 7.47 13.73
CA THR A 452 -4.34 7.74 14.03
C THR A 452 -4.16 9.08 14.76
N ILE A 453 -4.87 10.12 14.31
CA ILE A 453 -4.89 11.42 14.99
C ILE A 453 -5.45 11.26 16.41
N TYR A 454 -6.59 10.58 16.56
CA TYR A 454 -7.19 10.29 17.87
C TYR A 454 -6.23 9.55 18.80
N ALA A 455 -5.56 8.51 18.30
CA ALA A 455 -4.59 7.74 19.07
C ALA A 455 -3.49 8.66 19.61
N TRP A 456 -2.94 9.52 18.77
CA TRP A 456 -1.90 10.47 19.17
C TRP A 456 -2.42 11.53 20.13
N GLU A 457 -3.56 12.15 19.87
CA GLU A 457 -4.15 13.19 20.73
C GLU A 457 -4.45 12.68 22.15
N LYS A 458 -4.90 11.42 22.28
CA LYS A 458 -5.28 10.85 23.58
C LYS A 458 -4.18 10.08 24.28
N GLY A 459 -3.21 9.55 23.52
CA GLY A 459 -2.18 8.67 24.03
C GLY A 459 -0.81 9.33 24.22
N SER A 460 -0.48 10.34 23.42
CA SER A 460 0.85 10.96 23.39
C SER A 460 0.78 12.47 23.52
N GLY A 461 0.16 13.15 22.56
CA GLY A 461 0.06 14.61 22.49
C GLY A 461 1.40 15.35 22.27
N VAL A 462 2.53 14.65 22.23
CA VAL A 462 3.87 15.25 22.09
C VAL A 462 4.36 15.22 20.64
N LEU A 463 5.23 16.17 20.28
CA LEU A 463 5.76 16.31 18.91
C LEU A 463 6.73 15.20 18.51
N SER A 464 7.45 14.66 19.50
CA SER A 464 8.42 13.58 19.34
C SER A 464 7.92 12.36 20.09
N PHE A 465 7.70 11.26 19.38
CA PHE A 465 7.22 9.99 19.92
C PHE A 465 7.79 8.83 19.11
N ASP A 466 7.76 7.63 19.69
CA ASP A 466 8.19 6.41 19.00
C ASP A 466 7.13 5.95 17.99
N THR A 467 7.56 5.80 16.73
CA THR A 467 6.66 5.42 15.62
C THR A 467 6.09 4.01 15.79
N ALA A 468 6.83 3.06 16.37
CA ALA A 468 6.36 1.71 16.62
C ALA A 468 5.28 1.69 17.72
N GLU A 469 5.47 2.48 18.79
CA GLU A 469 4.45 2.68 19.83
C GLU A 469 3.15 3.23 19.24
N GLY A 470 3.25 4.31 18.44
CA GLY A 470 2.11 4.91 17.78
C GLY A 470 1.40 3.93 16.86
N PHE A 471 2.15 3.18 16.04
CA PHE A 471 1.59 2.18 15.12
C PHE A 471 0.89 1.04 15.87
N ARG A 472 1.52 0.50 16.92
CA ARG A 472 0.94 -0.52 17.80
C ARG A 472 -0.35 -0.03 18.46
N THR A 473 -0.39 1.22 18.90
CA THR A 473 -1.58 1.82 19.52
C THR A 473 -2.74 1.88 18.54
N VAL A 474 -2.50 2.31 17.29
CA VAL A 474 -3.54 2.32 16.25
C VAL A 474 -4.05 0.90 15.98
N LEU A 475 -3.17 -0.10 15.84
CA LEU A 475 -3.59 -1.49 15.63
C LEU A 475 -4.44 -2.02 16.79
N LYS A 476 -4.11 -1.70 18.05
CA LYS A 476 -4.93 -2.06 19.21
C LYS A 476 -6.32 -1.42 19.15
N LEU A 477 -6.42 -0.13 18.83
CA LEU A 477 -7.71 0.53 18.67
C LEU A 477 -8.57 -0.14 17.57
N ILE A 478 -7.94 -0.61 16.49
CA ILE A 478 -8.64 -1.36 15.43
C ILE A 478 -9.15 -2.72 15.97
N THR A 479 -8.39 -3.42 16.82
CA THR A 479 -8.88 -4.66 17.44
C THR A 479 -10.06 -4.42 18.38
N GLU A 480 -10.15 -3.23 18.98
CA GLU A 480 -11.20 -2.81 19.91
C GLU A 480 -12.28 -1.94 19.23
N TYR A 481 -12.43 -2.06 17.90
CA TYR A 481 -13.29 -1.17 17.11
C TYR A 481 -14.74 -1.08 17.63
N GLN A 482 -15.26 -2.14 18.24
CA GLN A 482 -16.59 -2.21 18.84
C GLN A 482 -16.79 -1.23 20.01
N HIS A 483 -15.72 -0.66 20.57
CA HIS A 483 -15.76 0.32 21.65
C HIS A 483 -15.52 1.75 21.19
N LEU A 484 -15.24 1.98 19.90
CA LEU A 484 -14.88 3.31 19.38
C LEU A 484 -16.12 4.19 19.19
N CYS A 485 -16.07 5.37 19.83
CA CYS A 485 -16.99 6.47 19.63
C CYS A 485 -16.16 7.76 19.67
N ILE A 486 -15.75 8.24 18.51
CA ILE A 486 -14.77 9.31 18.33
C ILE A 486 -15.44 10.47 17.58
N PHE A 487 -15.23 11.68 18.06
CA PHE A 487 -15.67 12.92 17.41
C PHE A 487 -14.81 14.09 17.87
N TRP A 488 -14.86 15.18 17.12
CA TRP A 488 -14.19 16.45 17.45
C TRP A 488 -15.20 17.58 17.40
N THR A 489 -14.96 18.63 18.17
CA THR A 489 -15.82 19.82 18.22
C THR A 489 -15.17 21.05 17.59
N VAL A 490 -14.23 20.83 16.66
CA VAL A 490 -13.38 21.89 16.07
C VAL A 490 -14.13 22.76 15.05
N ASN A 491 -15.05 22.20 14.27
CA ASN A 491 -15.82 22.94 13.26
C ASN A 491 -17.32 23.02 13.58
N TYR A 492 -17.82 22.12 14.41
CA TYR A 492 -19.19 22.10 14.90
C TYR A 492 -19.17 21.72 16.38
N ASN A 493 -20.17 22.13 17.15
CA ASN A 493 -20.22 21.90 18.59
C ASN A 493 -21.67 21.71 19.07
N PHE A 494 -21.87 21.67 20.40
CA PHE A 494 -23.17 21.44 21.02
C PHE A 494 -23.95 22.74 21.32
N ASP A 495 -23.49 23.90 20.87
CA ASP A 495 -24.13 25.18 21.20
C ASP A 495 -25.44 25.38 20.43
N ASN A 496 -25.46 24.99 19.15
CA ASN A 496 -26.68 25.03 18.34
C ASN A 496 -27.54 23.79 18.61
N GLU A 497 -28.83 24.00 18.92
CA GLU A 497 -29.75 22.93 19.31
C GLU A 497 -29.91 21.84 18.24
N ILE A 498 -30.04 22.22 16.97
CA ILE A 498 -30.22 21.26 15.85
C ILE A 498 -28.98 20.37 15.74
N VAL A 499 -27.79 20.99 15.79
CA VAL A 499 -26.50 20.30 15.72
C VAL A 499 -26.29 19.42 16.95
N ARG A 500 -26.52 19.94 18.16
CA ARG A 500 -26.41 19.20 19.43
C ARG A 500 -27.26 17.93 19.42
N ASN A 501 -28.54 18.06 19.14
CA ASN A 501 -29.47 16.93 19.16
C ASN A 501 -29.07 15.88 18.11
N PHE A 502 -28.53 16.32 16.98
CA PHE A 502 -28.02 15.43 15.95
C PHE A 502 -26.73 14.71 16.38
N LEU A 503 -25.76 15.40 16.96
CA LEU A 503 -24.51 14.80 17.46
C LEU A 503 -24.78 13.76 18.55
N LEU A 504 -25.65 14.08 19.50
CA LEU A 504 -26.06 13.13 20.55
C LEU A 504 -26.68 11.86 19.93
N ALA A 505 -27.51 12.00 18.89
CA ALA A 505 -28.06 10.86 18.17
C ALA A 505 -26.99 10.04 17.42
N GLN A 506 -25.99 10.70 16.81
CA GLN A 506 -24.88 9.99 16.17
C GLN A 506 -24.05 9.17 17.16
N MET A 507 -23.82 9.68 18.38
CA MET A 507 -23.06 8.99 19.42
C MET A 507 -23.74 7.72 19.95
N GLN A 508 -25.05 7.58 19.78
CA GLN A 508 -25.81 6.40 20.16
C GLN A 508 -25.86 5.31 19.07
N ARG A 509 -25.24 5.56 17.91
CA ARG A 509 -25.24 4.58 16.80
C ARG A 509 -24.35 3.39 17.11
N THR A 510 -24.58 2.32 16.34
CA THR A 510 -23.75 1.13 16.37
C THR A 510 -22.29 1.48 16.08
N ARG A 511 -21.40 1.07 17.00
CA ARG A 511 -19.96 1.32 16.90
C ARG A 511 -19.31 0.44 15.81
N PRO A 512 -18.19 0.88 15.22
CA PRO A 512 -17.45 2.10 15.55
C PRO A 512 -18.14 3.34 14.98
N VAL A 513 -18.21 4.39 15.81
CA VAL A 513 -18.61 5.73 15.38
C VAL A 513 -17.35 6.58 15.33
N ILE A 514 -17.03 7.12 14.17
CA ILE A 514 -15.92 8.06 13.97
C ILE A 514 -16.47 9.20 13.14
N LEU A 515 -16.84 10.30 13.78
CA LEU A 515 -17.40 11.46 13.11
C LEU A 515 -16.31 12.27 12.43
N ASP A 516 -16.53 12.60 11.17
CA ASP A 516 -15.66 13.50 10.41
C ASP A 516 -15.63 14.87 11.10
N PRO A 517 -14.45 15.40 11.48
CA PRO A 517 -14.33 16.72 12.11
C PRO A 517 -14.86 17.87 11.25
N ALA A 518 -15.10 17.65 9.95
CA ALA A 518 -15.58 18.66 9.01
C ALA A 518 -17.08 18.54 8.66
N ASP A 519 -17.69 17.36 8.81
CA ASP A 519 -19.08 17.07 8.43
C ASP A 519 -19.75 16.22 9.54
N PRO A 520 -20.68 16.79 10.34
CA PRO A 520 -21.30 16.07 11.44
C PRO A 520 -22.19 14.90 10.99
N THR A 521 -22.59 14.85 9.71
CA THR A 521 -23.40 13.77 9.12
C THR A 521 -22.56 12.59 8.64
N ALA A 522 -21.25 12.77 8.52
CA ALA A 522 -20.32 11.77 8.01
C ALA A 522 -19.70 10.95 9.15
N ASP A 523 -20.39 9.88 9.55
CA ASP A 523 -19.78 8.82 10.34
C ASP A 523 -18.92 7.92 9.43
N VAL A 524 -17.60 8.15 9.44
CA VAL A 524 -16.63 7.36 8.66
C VAL A 524 -16.32 6.02 9.33
N GLY A 525 -16.67 5.85 10.62
CA GLY A 525 -16.64 4.57 11.33
C GLY A 525 -17.73 3.63 10.83
N GLY A 526 -18.94 4.16 10.58
CA GLY A 526 -20.00 3.52 9.81
C GLY A 526 -20.64 2.28 10.45
N GLY A 527 -20.32 1.95 11.70
CA GLY A 527 -20.85 0.76 12.36
C GLY A 527 -20.59 -0.52 11.57
N ASN A 528 -21.67 -1.25 11.28
CA ASN A 528 -21.63 -2.49 10.50
C ASN A 528 -21.57 -2.28 8.98
N ARG A 529 -21.52 -1.03 8.49
CA ARG A 529 -21.38 -0.73 7.05
C ARG A 529 -20.06 -1.25 6.48
N TRP A 530 -19.00 -1.26 7.31
CA TRP A 530 -17.67 -1.68 6.91
C TRP A 530 -17.24 -2.95 7.63
N CYS A 531 -16.40 -3.75 6.98
CA CYS A 531 -15.88 -5.00 7.52
C CYS A 531 -14.72 -4.77 8.51
N TRP A 532 -14.94 -3.98 9.57
CA TRP A 532 -13.95 -3.72 10.63
C TRP A 532 -13.41 -5.00 11.26
N HIS A 533 -14.24 -6.05 11.38
CA HIS A 533 -13.83 -7.35 11.89
C HIS A 533 -12.72 -8.02 11.05
N LEU A 534 -12.67 -7.80 9.73
CA LEU A 534 -11.57 -8.29 8.89
C LEU A 534 -10.28 -7.52 9.16
N LEU A 535 -10.40 -6.19 9.28
CA LEU A 535 -9.26 -5.32 9.60
C LEU A 535 -8.71 -5.60 11.01
N ALA A 536 -9.60 -5.90 11.97
CA ALA A 536 -9.24 -6.30 13.33
C ALA A 536 -8.45 -7.62 13.36
N LYS A 537 -8.82 -8.61 12.53
CA LYS A 537 -8.04 -9.86 12.41
C LYS A 537 -6.63 -9.61 11.89
N GLU A 538 -6.48 -8.77 10.86
CA GLU A 538 -5.16 -8.39 10.34
C GLU A 538 -4.37 -7.54 11.34
N ALA A 539 -5.04 -6.66 12.10
CA ALA A 539 -4.41 -5.88 13.15
C ALA A 539 -3.91 -6.77 14.30
N ALA A 540 -4.68 -7.78 14.71
CA ALA A 540 -4.25 -8.76 15.71
C ALA A 540 -3.04 -9.57 15.23
N ALA A 541 -3.03 -10.01 13.97
CA ALA A 541 -1.86 -10.67 13.37
C ALA A 541 -0.63 -9.75 13.35
N ALA A 542 -0.80 -8.50 12.92
CA ALA A 542 0.27 -7.48 12.93
C ALA A 542 0.83 -7.21 14.34
N LEU A 543 -0.04 -7.21 15.36
CA LEU A 543 0.37 -7.09 16.76
C LEU A 543 1.18 -8.31 17.25
N GLY A 544 0.91 -9.50 16.71
CA GLY A 544 1.72 -10.70 16.94
C GLY A 544 3.09 -10.64 16.26
N HIS A 545 3.16 -10.13 15.03
CA HIS A 545 4.41 -9.94 14.28
C HIS A 545 5.33 -8.84 14.84
N THR A 546 4.77 -7.85 15.54
CA THR A 546 5.55 -6.75 16.13
C THR A 546 6.10 -7.06 17.53
N GLN A 547 5.55 -8.05 18.24
CA GLN A 547 6.03 -8.43 19.59
C GLN A 547 7.48 -8.97 19.64
N PRO A 548 7.99 -9.78 18.69
CA PRO A 548 9.26 -10.47 18.88
C PRO A 548 10.52 -9.69 18.46
N GLN A 549 10.39 -8.55 17.75
CA GLN A 549 11.53 -7.66 17.49
C GLN A 549 11.84 -6.71 18.66
N ILE A 550 11.05 -6.79 19.74
CA ILE A 550 11.00 -5.88 20.88
C ILE A 550 11.33 -6.67 22.14
N GLN A 551 12.57 -7.12 22.28
CA GLN A 551 13.03 -7.77 23.53
C GLN A 551 14.14 -7.00 24.25
N THR A 552 14.47 -5.78 23.83
CA THR A 552 15.43 -4.94 24.56
C THR A 552 14.83 -3.72 25.25
N ASP A 553 13.63 -3.25 24.89
CA ASP A 553 12.95 -2.17 25.62
C ASP A 553 11.44 -2.41 25.69
N GLN A 554 10.84 -2.29 26.87
CA GLN A 554 9.40 -2.39 27.10
C GLN A 554 8.65 -1.28 26.36
N LEU A 555 8.37 -1.47 25.08
CA LEU A 555 7.53 -0.57 24.29
C LEU A 555 6.05 -0.89 24.54
N ASN A 556 5.46 -0.16 25.48
CA ASN A 556 4.02 -0.21 25.73
C ASN A 556 3.26 0.52 24.60
N SER A 557 1.97 0.22 24.42
CA SER A 557 1.10 1.13 23.65
C SER A 557 0.82 2.36 24.49
N TRP A 558 0.46 3.47 23.86
CA TRP A 558 0.01 4.64 24.61
C TRP A 558 -1.15 4.28 25.55
N VAL A 559 -1.07 4.79 26.77
CA VAL A 559 -2.10 4.59 27.80
C VAL A 559 -3.16 5.65 27.61
N PHE A 560 -4.40 5.23 27.41
CA PHE A 560 -5.53 6.15 27.36
C PHE A 560 -5.96 6.50 28.79
N PRO A 561 -6.31 7.76 29.08
CA PRO A 561 -6.96 8.09 30.33
C PRO A 561 -8.26 7.27 30.49
N PRO A 562 -8.60 6.83 31.71
CA PRO A 562 -9.87 6.12 31.95
C PRO A 562 -11.04 7.01 31.51
N ARG A 563 -12.02 6.39 30.84
CA ARG A 563 -13.20 7.06 30.29
C ARG A 563 -14.10 7.65 31.37
#